data_AF-A0A1V5ZQD7-F1
#
_entry.id   AF-A0A1V5ZQD7-F1
#
_cell.length_a   1.000
_cell.length_b   1.000
_cell.length_c   1.000
_cell.angle_alpha   90.00
_cell.angle_beta   90.00
_cell.angle_gamma   90.00
#
_symmetry.space_group_name_H-M   'P 1'
#
loop_
_entity.id
_entity.type
_entity.pdbx_description
1 polymer ?
#
loop_
_entity_poly.entity_id
_entity_poly.type
_entity_poly.pdbx_seq_one_letter_code
_entity_poly.pdbx_strand_id
1 'polypeptide(L)'
;MWIAENIAKLFSLKQITSVLDLGAGNGKRSLFSASYGAKVIAIDNQSMPLWQFPKYLKTHPSITFLQADIRDLNLNFNQSFDLILLFNVIVFLKKKFFLEQILPYYLEKLNK
;
A
#
# COMPACT_ATOMS: atom_id res chain seq x y z
N MET A 1 -15.41 -0.63 -10.70
CA MET A 1 -16.47 -0.07 -9.81
C MET A 1 -16.42 -0.74 -8.43
N TRP A 2 -16.53 -2.07 -8.35
CA TRP A 2 -16.64 -2.83 -7.09
C TRP A 2 -15.52 -2.65 -6.03
N ILE A 3 -14.24 -2.51 -6.44
CA ILE A 3 -13.12 -2.44 -5.48
C ILE A 3 -13.09 -1.12 -4.71
N ALA A 4 -13.35 0.02 -5.37
CA ALA A 4 -13.33 1.32 -4.71
C ALA A 4 -14.48 1.45 -3.70
N GLU A 5 -15.65 0.92 -4.03
CA GLU A 5 -16.82 0.86 -3.14
C GLU A 5 -16.53 0.01 -1.89
N ASN A 6 -15.85 -1.13 -2.04
CA ASN A 6 -15.46 -1.94 -0.91
C ASN A 6 -14.46 -1.24 0.01
N ILE A 7 -13.48 -0.53 -0.55
CA ILE A 7 -12.53 0.27 0.26
C ILE A 7 -13.27 1.42 0.95
N ALA A 8 -14.15 2.16 0.25
CA ALA A 8 -14.97 3.20 0.86
C ALA A 8 -15.80 2.66 2.04
N LYS A 9 -16.44 1.50 1.84
CA LYS A 9 -17.22 0.84 2.89
C LYS A 9 -16.36 0.47 4.11
N LEU A 10 -15.12 0.01 3.90
CA LEU A 10 -14.18 -0.23 5.00
C LEU A 10 -13.88 1.06 5.77
N PHE A 11 -13.58 2.16 5.09
CA PHE A 11 -13.37 3.47 5.71
C PHE A 11 -14.59 3.99 6.48
N SER A 12 -15.81 3.69 6.02
CA SER A 12 -17.04 4.07 6.73
C SER A 12 -17.33 3.19 7.95
N LEU A 13 -16.88 1.94 7.96
CA LEU A 13 -17.17 0.96 9.02
C LEU A 13 -16.07 0.86 10.08
N LYS A 14 -14.86 1.30 9.77
CA LYS A 14 -13.66 1.17 10.60
C LYS A 14 -12.96 2.51 10.68
N GLN A 15 -12.39 2.82 11.84
CA GLN A 15 -11.55 4.00 12.00
C GLN A 15 -10.17 3.74 11.39
N ILE A 16 -10.07 3.82 10.07
CA ILE A 16 -8.82 3.64 9.33
C ILE A 16 -8.10 4.98 9.26
N THR A 17 -6.96 5.08 9.94
CA THR A 17 -6.13 6.29 10.01
C THR A 17 -4.76 6.09 9.37
N SER A 18 -4.31 4.83 9.25
CA SER A 18 -3.00 4.45 8.73
C SER A 18 -3.11 3.35 7.67
N VAL A 19 -2.47 3.55 6.52
CA VAL A 19 -2.54 2.62 5.38
C VAL A 19 -1.15 2.32 4.82
N LEU A 20 -0.87 1.05 4.56
CA LEU A 20 0.27 0.60 3.77
C LEU A 20 -0.21 0.10 2.41
N ASP A 21 0.19 0.77 1.33
CA ASP A 21 -0.18 0.42 -0.05
C ASP A 21 1.01 -0.26 -0.75
N LEU A 22 0.98 -1.58 -0.83
CA LEU A 22 2.03 -2.41 -1.40
C LEU A 22 1.79 -2.62 -2.90
N GLY A 23 2.78 -2.27 -3.72
CA GLY A 23 2.62 -2.21 -5.17
C GLY A 23 1.66 -1.10 -5.59
N ALA A 24 1.86 0.09 -5.03
CA ALA A 24 0.99 1.24 -5.19
C ALA A 24 0.87 1.73 -6.65
N GLY A 25 1.77 1.31 -7.55
CA GLY A 25 1.83 1.78 -8.92
C GLY A 25 1.90 3.31 -8.95
N ASN A 26 1.01 3.95 -9.72
CA ASN A 26 0.93 5.41 -9.79
C ASN A 26 0.24 6.10 -8.58
N GLY A 27 -0.10 5.35 -7.53
CA GLY A 27 -0.63 5.91 -6.28
C GLY A 27 -2.13 6.23 -6.28
N LYS A 28 -2.91 5.76 -7.25
CA LYS A 28 -4.38 6.01 -7.29
C LYS A 28 -5.11 5.59 -6.02
N ARG A 29 -4.76 4.42 -5.47
CA ARG A 29 -5.37 3.90 -4.23
C ARG A 29 -4.82 4.62 -3.01
N SER A 30 -3.54 4.99 -3.03
CA SER A 30 -2.95 5.82 -1.99
C SER A 30 -3.64 7.18 -1.88
N LEU A 31 -3.93 7.82 -3.02
CA LEU A 31 -4.68 9.07 -3.07
C LEU A 31 -6.11 8.90 -2.57
N PHE A 32 -6.79 7.82 -2.98
CA PHE A 32 -8.13 7.50 -2.49
C PHE A 32 -8.15 7.32 -0.97
N SER A 33 -7.25 6.53 -0.40
CA SER A 33 -7.15 6.36 1.06
C SER A 33 -6.85 7.68 1.76
N ALA A 34 -5.96 8.51 1.21
CA ALA A 34 -5.64 9.81 1.77
C ALA A 34 -6.83 10.80 1.73
N SER A 35 -7.72 10.72 0.72
CA SER A 35 -8.92 11.56 0.67
C SER A 35 -9.94 11.23 1.77
N TYR A 36 -9.86 10.04 2.37
CA TYR A 36 -10.61 9.67 3.58
C TYR A 36 -9.91 10.08 4.89
N GLY A 37 -8.81 10.83 4.81
CA GLY A 37 -8.07 11.35 5.96
C GLY A 37 -6.94 10.45 6.46
N ALA A 38 -6.68 9.31 5.81
CA ALA A 38 -5.61 8.41 6.23
C ALA A 38 -4.21 8.94 5.90
N LYS A 39 -3.24 8.59 6.75
CA LYS A 39 -1.81 8.68 6.42
C LYS A 39 -1.39 7.40 5.70
N VAL A 40 -0.79 7.55 4.53
CA VAL A 40 -0.48 6.44 3.64
C VAL A 40 1.02 6.33 3.41
N ILE A 41 1.56 5.12 3.54
CA ILE A 41 2.87 4.76 2.99
C ILE A 41 2.63 3.96 1.72
N ALA A 42 3.05 4.49 0.58
CA ALA A 42 2.86 3.90 -0.74
C ALA A 42 4.19 3.37 -1.27
N ILE A 43 4.27 2.06 -1.51
CA ILE A 43 5.51 1.36 -1.90
C ILE A 43 5.33 0.76 -3.28
N ASP A 44 6.27 1.03 -4.18
CA ASP A 44 6.33 0.39 -5.49
C ASP A 44 7.78 0.39 -6.00
N ASN A 45 8.17 -0.63 -6.77
CA ASN A 45 9.54 -0.71 -7.28
C ASN A 45 9.79 0.21 -8.49
N GLN A 46 8.72 0.81 -9.05
CA GLN A 46 8.73 1.78 -10.14
C GLN A 46 9.42 1.26 -11.41
N SER A 47 9.42 -0.06 -11.59
CA SER A 47 10.10 -0.73 -12.70
C SER A 47 9.49 -0.42 -14.08
N MET A 48 8.24 0.04 -14.13
CA MET A 48 7.53 0.39 -15.37
C MET A 48 7.15 1.87 -15.40
N PRO A 49 7.25 2.57 -16.55
CA PRO A 49 6.88 3.98 -16.68
C PRO A 49 5.44 4.30 -16.24
N LEU A 50 4.49 3.42 -16.53
CA LEU A 50 3.07 3.59 -16.17
C LEU A 50 2.81 3.49 -14.66
N TRP A 51 3.76 2.95 -13.91
CA TRP A 51 3.68 2.81 -12.46
C TRP A 51 4.37 3.97 -11.75
N GLN A 52 5.00 4.89 -12.47
CA GLN A 52 5.71 5.98 -11.80
C GLN A 52 4.77 6.88 -11.01
N PHE A 53 5.16 7.24 -9.78
CA PHE A 53 4.45 8.21 -8.97
C PHE A 53 4.47 9.57 -9.67
N PRO A 54 3.29 10.15 -9.96
CA PRO A 54 3.21 11.48 -10.55
C PRO A 54 3.94 12.51 -9.69
N LYS A 55 4.71 13.42 -10.31
CA LYS A 55 5.51 14.42 -9.58
C LYS A 55 4.70 15.23 -8.57
N TYR A 56 3.48 15.62 -8.92
CA TYR A 56 2.59 16.38 -8.05
C TYR A 56 2.09 15.61 -6.82
N LEU A 57 2.09 14.27 -6.86
CA LEU A 57 1.71 13.45 -5.71
C LEU A 57 2.87 13.27 -4.73
N LYS A 58 4.13 13.35 -5.17
CA LYS A 58 5.30 13.16 -4.28
C LYS A 58 5.36 14.16 -3.12
N THR A 59 4.68 15.31 -3.25
CA THR A 59 4.58 16.35 -2.21
C THR A 59 3.27 16.32 -1.44
N HIS A 60 2.45 15.27 -1.59
CA HIS A 60 1.15 15.17 -0.93
C HIS A 60 1.31 15.04 0.60
N PRO A 61 0.65 15.87 1.43
CA PRO A 61 0.92 15.98 2.87
C PRO A 61 0.51 14.75 3.70
N SER A 62 -0.24 13.83 3.11
CA SER A 62 -0.70 12.60 3.77
C SER A 62 -0.19 11.31 3.11
N ILE A 63 0.68 11.40 2.10
CA ILE A 63 1.20 10.21 1.42
C ILE A 63 2.73 10.28 1.38
N THR A 64 3.38 9.27 1.95
CA THR A 64 4.81 9.04 1.81
C THR A 64 5.02 8.02 0.70
N PHE A 65 5.61 8.46 -0.41
CA PHE A 65 5.94 7.61 -1.54
C PHE A 65 7.35 7.04 -1.39
N LEU A 66 7.47 5.72 -1.38
CA LEU A 66 8.74 5.00 -1.27
C LEU A 66 8.96 4.16 -2.53
N GLN A 67 10.03 4.46 -3.26
CA GLN A 67 10.49 3.59 -4.31
C GLN A 67 11.29 2.44 -3.68
N ALA A 68 10.66 1.29 -3.53
CA ALA A 68 11.27 0.10 -2.95
C ALA A 68 10.61 -1.18 -3.48
N ASP A 69 11.32 -2.29 -3.37
CA ASP A 69 10.79 -3.59 -3.72
C ASP A 69 10.24 -4.29 -2.48
N ILE A 70 8.99 -4.72 -2.50
CA ILE A 70 8.37 -5.39 -1.34
C ILE A 70 8.98 -6.76 -1.03
N ARG A 71 9.81 -7.31 -1.93
CA ARG A 71 10.63 -8.51 -1.70
C ARG A 71 11.80 -8.22 -0.76
N ASP A 72 12.19 -6.95 -0.61
CA ASP A 72 13.14 -6.51 0.39
C ASP A 72 12.44 -6.38 1.74
N LEU A 73 12.63 -7.36 2.61
CA LEU A 73 11.98 -7.44 3.92
C LEU A 73 12.70 -6.59 4.99
N ASN A 74 13.68 -5.78 4.59
CA ASN A 74 14.34 -4.81 5.47
C ASN A 74 13.60 -3.47 5.56
N LEU A 75 12.40 -3.37 4.97
CA LEU A 75 11.52 -2.20 5.03
C LEU A 75 10.95 -2.05 6.45
N ASN A 76 11.77 -1.52 7.35
CA ASN A 76 11.40 -1.34 8.74
C ASN A 76 10.38 -0.21 8.89
N PHE A 77 9.16 -0.57 9.26
CA PHE A 77 8.13 0.37 9.69
C PHE A 77 8.18 0.52 11.20
N ASN A 78 8.26 1.76 11.69
CA ASN A 78 8.18 2.07 13.12
C ASN A 78 6.72 2.12 13.63
N GLN A 79 5.78 1.56 12.85
CA GLN A 79 4.35 1.58 13.13
C GLN A 79 3.67 0.34 12.54
N SER A 80 2.49 0.05 13.05
CA SER A 80 1.52 -0.86 12.45
C SER A 80 0.42 -0.06 11.72
N PHE A 81 -0.35 -0.73 10.88
CA PHE A 81 -1.32 -0.13 9.96
C PHE A 81 -2.72 -0.67 10.19
N ASP A 82 -3.72 0.19 10.05
CA ASP A 82 -5.15 -0.20 10.12
C ASP A 82 -5.60 -0.97 8.88
N LEU A 83 -4.93 -0.71 7.74
CA LEU A 83 -5.24 -1.33 6.46
C LEU A 83 -3.96 -1.54 5.63
N ILE A 84 -3.80 -2.75 5.09
CA ILE A 84 -2.78 -3.06 4.08
C ILE A 84 -3.46 -3.38 2.76
N LEU A 85 -3.06 -2.68 1.71
CA LEU A 85 -3.54 -2.89 0.34
C LEU A 85 -2.48 -3.64 -0.48
N LEU A 86 -2.92 -4.64 -1.25
CA LEU A 86 -2.06 -5.43 -2.14
C LEU A 86 -2.84 -5.85 -3.39
N PHE A 87 -2.99 -4.95 -4.35
CA PHE A 87 -3.83 -5.18 -5.54
C PHE A 87 -3.01 -5.48 -6.79
N ASN A 88 -3.29 -6.60 -7.46
CA ASN A 88 -2.62 -7.03 -8.69
C ASN A 88 -1.10 -7.16 -8.55
N VAL A 89 -0.58 -7.37 -7.35
CA VAL A 89 0.87 -7.50 -7.08
C VAL A 89 1.32 -8.95 -7.10
N ILE A 90 0.50 -9.85 -6.54
CA ILE A 90 0.86 -11.27 -6.34
C ILE A 90 1.23 -11.97 -7.65
N VAL A 91 0.64 -11.53 -8.77
CA VAL A 91 0.93 -12.07 -10.12
C VAL A 91 2.39 -11.87 -10.56
N PHE A 92 3.10 -10.91 -9.97
CA PHE A 92 4.52 -10.63 -10.26
C PHE A 92 5.47 -11.37 -9.30
N LEU A 93 4.95 -12.16 -8.37
CA LEU A 93 5.72 -12.80 -7.31
C LEU A 93 5.71 -14.32 -7.45
N LYS A 94 6.81 -14.97 -7.06
CA LYS A 94 6.83 -16.43 -6.91
C LYS A 94 5.90 -16.83 -5.77
N LYS A 95 4.88 -17.67 -6.06
CA LYS A 95 3.87 -18.13 -5.08
C LYS A 95 4.48 -18.56 -3.75
N LYS A 96 5.48 -19.44 -3.78
CA LYS A 96 6.15 -19.96 -2.57
C LYS A 96 6.74 -18.83 -1.72
N PHE A 97 7.50 -17.94 -2.35
CA PHE A 97 8.12 -16.80 -1.67
C PHE A 97 7.08 -15.83 -1.10
N PHE A 98 5.98 -15.57 -1.83
CA PHE A 98 4.92 -14.72 -1.33
C PHE A 98 4.28 -15.29 -0.06
N LEU A 99 3.87 -16.56 -0.10
CA LEU A 99 3.17 -17.20 1.02
C LEU A 99 4.07 -17.41 2.24
N GLU A 100 5.34 -17.77 2.04
CA GLU A 100 6.24 -18.12 3.14
C GLU A 100 6.98 -16.92 3.75
N GLN A 101 7.14 -15.82 3.01
CA GLN A 101 8.00 -14.71 3.43
C GLN A 101 7.27 -13.37 3.44
N ILE A 102 6.72 -12.94 2.30
CA ILE A 102 6.10 -11.62 2.16
C ILE A 102 4.81 -11.51 2.98
N LEU A 103 3.88 -12.45 2.80
CA LEU A 103 2.58 -12.42 3.47
C LEU A 103 2.70 -12.38 4.99
N PRO A 104 3.44 -13.29 5.67
CA PRO A 104 3.57 -13.22 7.12
C PRO A 104 4.24 -11.92 7.59
N TYR A 105 5.30 -11.48 6.91
CA TYR A 105 6.01 -10.24 7.26
C TYR A 105 5.08 -9.01 7.27
N TYR A 106 4.25 -8.84 6.24
CA TYR A 106 3.34 -7.70 6.18
C TYR A 106 2.09 -7.89 7.05
N LEU A 107 1.62 -9.13 7.26
CA LEU A 107 0.52 -9.38 8.20
C LEU A 107 0.88 -8.99 9.63
N GLU A 108 2.14 -9.16 10.05
CA GLU A 108 2.62 -8.68 11.36
C GLU A 108 2.57 -7.15 11.51
N LYS A 109 2.43 -6.40 10.41
CA LYS A 109 2.31 -4.94 10.42
C LYS A 109 0.85 -4.47 10.49
N LEU A 110 -0.13 -5.36 10.52
CA LEU A 110 -1.51 -4.97 10.78
C LEU A 110 -1.73 -4.70 12.27
N ASN A 111 -2.52 -3.68 12.58
CA ASN A 111 -3.07 -3.48 13.91
C ASN A 111 -3.96 -4.69 14.28
N LYS A 112 -3.80 -5.19 15.51
CA LYS A 112 -4.54 -6.33 16.05
C LYS A 112 -5.80 -5.88 16.79
#